data_AF-A0A938TZR2-F1
#
_entry.id   AF-A0A938TZR2-F1
#
_cell.length_a   1.000
_cell.length_b   1.000
_cell.length_c   1.000
_cell.angle_alpha   90.00
_cell.angle_beta   90.00
_cell.angle_gamma   90.00
#
_symmetry.space_group_name_H-M   'P 1'
#
loop_
_entity.id
_entity.type
_entity.pdbx_description
1 polymer ?
#
loop_
_entity_poly.entity_id
_entity_poly.type
_entity_poly.pdbx_seq_one_letter_code
_entity_poly.pdbx_strand_id
1 'polypeptide(L)'
;MKDLLAFRTMVTPVIIQILFWLGVLFCIGLGLAFIGAGAGMEDSRTLWTGVAVLVLGPLGVRIYCEILIIFFRINETLTEIKHLMEERRQGTS
;
A
#
# COMPACT_ATOMS: atom_id res chain seq x y z
N MET A 1 13.94 9.15 -26.27
CA MET A 1 13.76 9.29 -24.80
C MET A 1 12.29 9.10 -24.39
N LYS A 2 11.64 8.02 -24.87
CA LYS A 2 10.24 7.68 -24.50
C LYS A 2 10.13 6.31 -23.82
N ASP A 3 11.25 5.58 -23.73
CA ASP A 3 11.39 4.33 -22.97
C ASP A 3 11.34 4.49 -21.44
N LEU A 4 11.50 5.70 -20.91
CA LEU A 4 11.42 5.94 -19.46
C LEU A 4 9.99 5.76 -18.90
N LEU A 5 8.97 5.69 -19.77
CA LEU A 5 7.58 5.44 -19.38
C LEU A 5 7.11 4.01 -19.66
N ALA A 6 7.88 3.19 -20.38
CA ALA A 6 7.61 1.76 -20.57
C ALA A 6 8.00 0.93 -19.34
N PHE A 7 8.77 1.50 -18.41
CA PHE A 7 9.06 0.94 -17.09
C PHE A 7 7.88 1.09 -16.09
N ARG A 8 6.78 1.75 -16.49
CA ARG A 8 5.60 2.05 -15.65
C ARG A 8 4.79 0.81 -15.25
N THR A 9 4.90 -0.29 -16.01
CA THR A 9 4.19 -1.56 -15.76
C THR A 9 4.82 -2.43 -14.65
N MET A 10 5.94 -2.01 -14.05
CA MET A 10 6.48 -2.68 -12.85
C MET A 10 6.93 -1.76 -11.71
N VAL A 11 7.02 -0.44 -11.91
CA VAL A 11 7.46 0.49 -10.83
C VAL A 11 6.40 0.70 -9.77
N THR A 12 5.13 0.87 -10.14
CA THR A 12 4.10 1.16 -9.16
C THR A 12 3.88 0.05 -8.12
N PRO A 13 3.85 -1.25 -8.48
CA PRO A 13 3.75 -2.30 -7.46
C PRO A 13 4.94 -2.24 -6.47
N VAL A 14 6.16 -1.92 -6.95
CA VAL A 14 7.35 -1.77 -6.09
C VAL A 14 7.25 -0.57 -5.15
N ILE A 15 6.76 0.58 -5.63
CA ILE A 15 6.54 1.77 -4.79
C ILE A 15 5.56 1.47 -3.65
N ILE A 16 4.45 0.77 -3.95
CA ILE A 16 3.47 0.38 -2.92
C ILE A 16 4.09 -0.60 -1.92
N GLN A 17 4.95 -1.51 -2.39
CA GLN A 17 5.66 -2.47 -1.53
C GLN A 17 6.63 -1.77 -0.55
N ILE A 18 7.32 -0.71 -1.00
CA ILE A 18 8.17 0.13 -0.15
C ILE A 18 7.32 0.90 0.88
N LEU A 19 6.19 1.48 0.45
CA LEU A 19 5.26 2.17 1.35
C LEU A 19 4.66 1.22 2.39
N PHE A 20 4.36 -0.03 2.02
CA PHE A 20 3.88 -1.06 2.95
C PHE A 20 4.91 -1.33 4.05
N TRP A 21 6.16 -1.59 3.67
CA TRP A 21 7.24 -1.84 4.64
C TRP A 21 7.47 -0.64 5.56
N LEU A 22 7.40 0.57 5.01
CA LEU A 22 7.51 1.81 5.81
C LEU A 22 6.34 1.96 6.79
N GLY A 23 5.10 1.69 6.33
CA GLY A 23 3.90 1.74 7.17
C GLY A 23 3.91 0.69 8.28
N VAL A 24 4.36 -0.54 7.98
CA VAL A 24 4.54 -1.60 8.97
C VAL A 24 5.60 -1.20 10.00
N LEU A 25 6.74 -0.67 9.56
CA LEU A 25 7.79 -0.20 10.46
C LEU A 25 7.29 0.92 11.39
N PHE A 26 6.47 1.83 10.84
CA PHE A 26 5.85 2.91 11.60
C PHE A 26 4.82 2.38 12.62
N CYS A 27 3.97 1.44 12.23
CA CYS A 27 3.03 0.78 13.14
C CYS A 27 3.74 0.03 14.28
N ILE A 28 4.83 -0.67 13.99
CA ILE A 28 5.64 -1.36 15.00
C ILE A 28 6.28 -0.33 15.94
N GLY A 29 6.89 0.72 15.40
CA GLY A 29 7.52 1.78 16.19
C GLY A 29 6.54 2.52 17.11
N LEU A 30 5.37 2.89 16.59
CA LEU A 30 4.30 3.49 17.38
C LEU A 30 3.76 2.52 18.42
N GLY A 31 3.49 1.26 18.05
CA GLY A 31 3.01 0.24 18.98
C GLY A 31 3.97 0.04 20.16
N LEU A 32 5.28 -0.03 19.89
CA LEU A 32 6.30 -0.13 20.93
C LEU A 32 6.35 1.13 21.81
N ALA A 33 6.24 2.32 21.20
CA ALA A 33 6.23 3.58 21.94
C ALA A 33 5.01 3.70 22.88
N PHE A 34 3.83 3.28 22.41
CA PHE A 34 2.61 3.24 23.23
C PHE A 34 2.71 2.24 24.38
N ILE A 35 3.27 1.04 24.14
CA ILE A 35 3.49 0.04 25.19
C ILE A 35 4.51 0.56 26.23
N GLY A 36 5.61 1.17 25.78
CA GLY A 36 6.63 1.75 26.66
C GLY A 36 6.09 2.92 27.50
N ALA A 37 5.28 3.79 26.91
CA ALA A 37 4.62 4.89 27.62
C ALA A 37 3.56 4.38 28.63
N GLY A 38 2.74 3.39 28.23
CA GLY A 38 1.73 2.79 29.11
C GLY A 38 2.33 2.05 30.30
N ALA A 39 3.49 1.40 30.13
CA ALA A 39 4.20 0.72 31.21
C ALA A 39 4.80 1.70 32.24
N GLY A 40 5.18 2.91 31.80
CA GLY A 40 5.75 3.94 32.68
C GLY A 40 4.71 4.72 33.50
N MET A 41 3.45 4.78 33.06
CA MET A 41 2.39 5.57 33.73
C MET A 41 1.39 4.74 34.54
N GLU A 42 1.62 3.43 34.72
CA GLU A 42 0.67 2.47 35.33
C GLU A 42 -0.75 2.52 34.75
N ASP A 43 -0.87 3.01 33.51
CA ASP A 43 -2.17 3.24 32.88
C ASP A 43 -2.55 2.04 32.02
N SER A 44 -3.30 1.14 32.64
CA SER A 44 -3.78 -0.12 32.02
C SER A 44 -4.56 0.11 30.72
N ARG A 45 -5.21 1.28 30.55
CA ARG A 45 -5.90 1.65 29.30
C ARG A 45 -4.92 1.85 28.15
N THR A 46 -3.81 2.53 28.40
CA THR A 46 -2.79 2.84 27.38
C THR A 46 -2.04 1.58 26.92
N LEU A 47 -1.86 0.62 27.83
CA LEU A 47 -1.32 -0.69 27.49
C LEU A 47 -2.26 -1.49 26.57
N TRP A 48 -3.56 -1.53 26.89
CA TRP A 48 -4.55 -2.21 26.05
C TRP A 48 -4.70 -1.56 24.66
N THR A 49 -4.68 -0.23 24.58
CA THR A 49 -4.71 0.47 23.29
C THR A 49 -3.42 0.24 22.50
N GLY A 50 -2.26 0.20 23.14
CA GLY A 50 -0.98 -0.15 22.50
C GLY A 50 -0.98 -1.55 21.89
N VAL A 51 -1.49 -2.56 22.61
CA VAL A 51 -1.64 -3.94 22.10
C VAL A 51 -2.67 -4.00 20.97
N ALA A 52 -3.80 -3.30 21.11
CA ALA A 52 -4.81 -3.23 20.05
C ALA A 52 -4.24 -2.59 18.78
N VAL A 53 -3.45 -1.53 18.89
CA VAL A 53 -2.76 -0.88 17.76
C VAL A 53 -1.68 -1.77 17.17
N LEU A 54 -0.97 -2.55 17.98
CA LEU A 54 0.04 -3.50 17.51
C LEU A 54 -0.57 -4.62 16.64
N VAL A 55 -1.79 -5.06 16.98
CA VAL A 55 -2.48 -6.13 16.23
C VAL A 55 -3.33 -5.57 15.08
N LEU A 56 -4.13 -4.53 15.33
CA LEU A 56 -5.02 -3.93 14.34
C LEU A 56 -4.28 -3.00 13.36
N GLY A 57 -3.16 -2.40 13.76
CA GLY A 57 -2.35 -1.52 12.91
C GLY A 57 -1.82 -2.22 11.66
N PRO A 58 -1.08 -3.34 11.79
CA PRO A 58 -0.62 -4.12 10.64
C PRO A 58 -1.77 -4.66 9.77
N LEU A 59 -2.90 -5.03 10.39
CA LEU A 59 -4.11 -5.45 9.68
C LEU A 59 -4.68 -4.32 8.82
N GLY A 60 -4.81 -3.11 9.36
CA GLY A 60 -5.25 -1.93 8.62
C GLY A 60 -4.30 -1.56 7.49
N VAL A 61 -2.98 -1.59 7.74
CA VAL A 61 -1.95 -1.33 6.72
C VAL A 61 -2.01 -2.36 5.58
N ARG A 62 -2.25 -3.64 5.89
CA ARG A 62 -2.46 -4.68 4.86
C ARG A 62 -3.67 -4.37 3.98
N ILE A 63 -4.82 -4.08 4.58
CA ILE A 63 -6.06 -3.78 3.83
C ILE A 63 -5.85 -2.56 2.93
N TYR A 64 -5.23 -1.49 3.47
CA TYR A 64 -4.94 -0.29 2.68
C TYR A 64 -4.01 -0.59 1.50
N CYS A 65 -2.95 -1.36 1.72
CA CYS A 65 -2.02 -1.72 0.64
C CYS A 65 -2.68 -2.58 -0.43
N GLU A 66 -3.56 -3.52 -0.06
CA GLU A 66 -4.28 -4.36 -1.01
C GLU A 66 -5.18 -3.52 -1.92
N ILE A 67 -5.90 -2.54 -1.34
CA ILE A 67 -6.75 -1.61 -2.10
C ILE A 67 -5.91 -0.72 -3.03
N LEU A 68 -4.76 -0.21 -2.57
CA LEU A 68 -3.86 0.59 -3.40
C LEU A 68 -3.33 -0.20 -4.61
N ILE A 69 -2.94 -1.46 -4.39
CA ILE A 69 -2.48 -2.36 -5.47
C ILE A 69 -3.62 -2.62 -6.46
N ILE A 70 -4.82 -2.92 -5.97
CA ILE A 70 -6.00 -3.19 -6.81
C ILE A 70 -6.35 -1.96 -7.65
N PHE A 71 -6.38 -0.77 -7.06
CA PHE A 71 -6.67 0.47 -7.78
C PHE A 71 -5.70 0.72 -8.93
N PHE A 72 -4.40 0.48 -8.69
CA PHE A 72 -3.39 0.65 -9.72
C PHE A 72 -3.48 -0.41 -10.81
N ARG A 73 -3.77 -1.66 -10.45
CA ARG A 73 -4.01 -2.76 -11.39
C ARG A 73 -5.17 -2.46 -12.32
N ILE A 74 -6.28 -1.93 -11.80
CA ILE A 74 -7.43 -1.52 -12.61
C ILE A 74 -7.04 -0.45 -13.65
N ASN A 75 -6.22 0.52 -13.24
CA ASN A 75 -5.77 1.61 -14.12
C ASN A 75 -4.89 1.09 -15.28
N GLU A 76 -4.05 0.11 -15.00
CA GLU A 76 -3.24 -0.58 -16.00
C GLU A 76 -4.11 -1.36 -16.99
N THR A 77 -5.05 -2.17 -16.51
CA THR A 77 -5.98 -2.93 -17.37
C THR A 77 -6.82 -2.02 -18.26
N LEU A 78 -7.28 -0.87 -17.75
CA LEU A 78 -8.04 0.10 -18.54
C LEU A 78 -7.20 0.75 -19.65
N THR A 79 -5.93 1.03 -19.36
CA THR A 79 -4.97 1.57 -20.34
C THR A 79 -4.69 0.56 -21.45
N GLU A 80 -4.56 -0.73 -21.11
CA GLU A 80 -4.37 -1.83 -22.05
C GLU A 80 -5.57 -1.99 -23.00
N ILE A 81 -6.79 -1.99 -22.45
CA ILE A 81 -8.04 -2.09 -23.23
C ILE A 81 -8.17 -0.94 -24.25
N LYS A 82 -7.78 0.29 -23.87
CA LYS A 82 -7.79 1.44 -24.79
C LYS A 82 -6.86 1.22 -25.97
N HIS A 83 -5.65 0.71 -25.72
CA HIS A 83 -4.66 0.47 -26.78
C HIS A 83 -5.12 -0.65 -27.73
N LEU A 84 -5.67 -1.75 -27.18
CA LEU A 84 -6.24 -2.84 -27.97
C LEU A 84 -7.39 -2.39 -28.89
N MET A 85 -8.23 -1.45 -28.43
CA MET A 85 -9.31 -0.89 -29.26
C MET A 85 -8.79 0.03 -30.38
N GLU A 86 -7.74 0.81 -30.15
CA GLU A 86 -7.12 1.67 -31.17
C GLU A 86 -6.48 0.83 -32.28
N GLU A 87 -5.84 -0.28 -31.94
CA GLU A 87 -5.17 -1.18 -32.88
C GLU A 87 -6.19 -1.92 -33.78
N ARG A 88 -7.31 -2.38 -33.20
CA ARG A 88 -8.43 -3.00 -33.96
C ARG A 88 -9.09 -2.02 -34.93
N ARG A 89 -9.10 -0.73 -34.61
CA ARG A 89 -9.64 0.32 -35.49
C ARG A 89 -8.73 0.62 -36.68
N GLN A 90 -7.41 0.43 -36.56
CA GLN A 90 -6.45 0.65 -37.64
C GLN A 90 -6.29 -0.55 -38.57
N GLY A 91 -6.51 -1.78 -38.09
CA GLY A 91 -6.49 -3.00 -38.91
C GLY A 91 -7.72 -3.23 -39.81
N THR A 92 -8.69 -2.29 -39.82
CA THR A 92 -9.93 -2.38 -40.61
C THR A 92 -10.01 -1.30 -41.71
N SER A 93 -8.87 -0.80 -42.20
CA SER A 93 -8.78 0.06 -43.39
C SER A 93 -7.66 -0.37 -44.31
#